data_AF-A0AAP9S9P3-F1
#
_entry.id   AF-A0AAP9S9P3-F1
#
_cell.length_a   1.000
_cell.length_b   1.000
_cell.length_c   1.000
_cell.angle_alpha   90.00
_cell.angle_beta   90.00
_cell.angle_gamma   90.00
#
_symmetry.space_group_name_H-M   'P 1'
#
loop_
_entity.id
_entity.type
_entity.pdbx_description
1 polymer ?
#
loop_
_entity_poly.entity_id
_entity_poly.type
_entity_poly.pdbx_seq_one_letter_code
_entity_poly.pdbx_strand_id
1 'polypeptide(L)'
;MRKVTFKIDDLAWMKRHYNLTEGQTKDIFSDQKAFKVLYTLIGEGTNVDKYELTDYDGNKLRMDELNGYERGVVLNDCYAYFTGGKYHSDTKEPCGVIKIVEDTDER
;
A
#
# COMPACT_ATOMS: atom_id res chain seq x y z
N MET A 1 -12.35 7.51 -16.06
CA MET A 1 -11.45 7.93 -14.94
C MET A 1 -11.29 6.75 -14.00
N ARG A 2 -10.07 6.44 -13.56
CA ARG A 2 -9.77 5.32 -12.67
C ARG A 2 -9.31 5.83 -11.31
N LYS A 3 -9.95 5.34 -10.24
CA LYS A 3 -9.60 5.63 -8.85
C LYS A 3 -9.35 4.32 -8.11
N VAL A 4 -8.15 4.14 -7.56
CA VAL A 4 -7.78 2.94 -6.82
C VAL A 4 -7.36 3.33 -5.42
N THR A 5 -8.05 2.80 -4.42
CA THR A 5 -7.72 2.99 -2.99
C THR A 5 -7.12 1.71 -2.43
N PHE A 6 -5.88 1.82 -1.96
CA PHE A 6 -5.12 0.79 -1.29
C PHE A 6 -5.24 0.99 0.22
N LYS A 7 -5.81 0.00 0.91
CA LYS A 7 -5.75 -0.09 2.36
C LYS A 7 -4.48 -0.83 2.73
N ILE A 8 -3.54 -0.12 3.34
CA ILE A 8 -2.21 -0.60 3.70
C ILE A 8 -2.19 -0.89 5.20
N ASP A 9 -1.70 -2.07 5.57
CA ASP A 9 -1.33 -2.47 6.93
C ASP A 9 -0.21 -3.49 6.75
N ASP A 10 1.01 -2.97 6.70
CA ASP A 10 2.18 -3.72 6.23
C ASP A 10 2.52 -4.91 7.13
N LEU A 11 2.41 -4.76 8.45
CA LEU A 11 2.63 -5.87 9.38
C LEU A 11 1.53 -6.94 9.25
N ALA A 12 0.26 -6.55 9.06
CA ALA A 12 -0.80 -7.52 8.79
C ALA A 12 -0.58 -8.26 7.47
N TRP A 13 -0.11 -7.56 6.44
CA TRP A 13 0.31 -8.17 5.18
C TRP A 13 1.47 -9.13 5.38
N MET A 14 2.54 -8.75 6.09
CA MET A 14 3.70 -9.62 6.35
C MET A 14 3.29 -10.88 7.12
N LYS A 15 2.45 -10.75 8.15
CA LYS A 15 1.91 -11.89 8.90
C LYS A 15 1.23 -12.89 7.98
N ARG A 16 0.37 -12.41 7.07
CA ARG A 16 -0.32 -13.26 6.08
C ARG A 16 0.66 -13.84 5.07
N HIS A 17 1.51 -13.01 4.49
CA HIS A 17 2.41 -13.37 3.40
C HIS A 17 3.42 -14.44 3.79
N TYR A 18 3.99 -14.32 4.99
CA TYR A 18 4.94 -15.31 5.53
C TYR A 18 4.28 -16.38 6.41
N ASN A 19 2.94 -16.40 6.48
CA ASN A 19 2.16 -17.35 7.30
C ASN A 19 2.64 -17.43 8.76
N LEU A 20 2.86 -16.26 9.38
CA LEU A 20 3.41 -16.15 10.74
C LEU A 20 2.33 -16.38 11.79
N THR A 21 2.70 -17.10 12.85
CA THR A 21 1.88 -17.18 14.07
C THR A 21 1.88 -15.84 14.82
N GLU A 22 0.97 -15.68 15.78
CA GLU A 22 0.94 -14.49 16.64
C GLU A 22 2.22 -14.35 17.48
N GLY A 23 2.77 -15.47 17.98
CA GLY A 23 4.04 -15.47 18.70
C GLY A 23 5.18 -14.94 17.83
N GLN A 24 5.37 -15.51 16.63
CA GLN A 24 6.41 -15.06 15.70
C GLN A 24 6.23 -13.60 15.27
N THR A 25 4.99 -13.19 15.00
CA THR A 25 4.69 -11.79 14.64
C THR A 25 5.11 -10.85 15.77
N LYS A 26 4.77 -11.20 17.01
CA LYS A 26 5.16 -10.41 18.18
C LYS A 26 6.68 -10.39 18.37
N ASP A 27 7.34 -11.53 18.25
CA ASP A 27 8.79 -11.63 18.48
C ASP A 27 9.60 -10.87 17.42
N ILE A 28 9.14 -10.81 16.17
CA ILE A 28 9.83 -10.13 15.07
C ILE A 28 9.52 -8.62 15.03
N PHE A 29 8.27 -8.24 15.31
CA PHE A 29 7.77 -6.87 15.09
C PHE A 29 7.41 -6.11 16.38
N SER A 30 7.84 -6.57 17.57
CA SER A 30 7.47 -5.99 18.86
C SER A 30 7.71 -4.48 18.96
N ASP A 31 8.80 -4.00 18.36
CA ASP A 31 9.23 -2.60 18.42
C ASP A 31 9.00 -1.86 17.10
N GLN A 32 8.30 -2.48 16.15
CA GLN A 32 8.02 -1.91 14.83
C GLN A 32 6.63 -1.28 14.82
N LYS A 33 6.57 -0.01 14.41
CA LYS A 33 5.30 0.65 14.13
C LYS A 33 4.81 0.21 12.75
N ALA A 34 3.59 -0.31 12.68
CA ALA A 34 2.97 -0.63 11.39
C ALA A 34 2.75 0.64 10.56
N PHE A 35 3.03 0.54 9.26
CA PHE A 35 2.60 1.51 8.28
C PHE A 35 1.15 1.23 7.91
N LYS A 36 0.22 1.99 8.51
CA LYS A 36 -1.23 1.84 8.34
C LYS A 36 -1.84 3.10 7.73
N VAL A 37 -2.11 3.06 6.44
CA VAL A 37 -2.58 4.22 5.67
C VAL A 37 -3.59 3.81 4.60
N LEU A 38 -4.39 4.78 4.17
CA LEU A 38 -5.12 4.74 2.93
C LEU A 38 -4.32 5.53 1.89
N TYR A 39 -3.96 4.84 0.81
CA TYR A 39 -3.32 5.48 -0.33
C TYR A 39 -4.23 5.36 -1.52
N THR A 40 -4.63 6.49 -2.10
CA THR A 40 -5.54 6.52 -3.25
C THR A 40 -4.82 7.11 -4.44
N LEU A 41 -4.79 6.38 -5.55
CA LEU A 41 -4.28 6.84 -6.85
C LEU A 41 -5.44 7.14 -7.78
N ILE A 42 -5.37 8.26 -8.48
CA ILE A 42 -6.41 8.71 -9.41
C ILE A 42 -5.75 9.11 -10.72
N GLY A 43 -6.29 8.62 -11.83
CA GLY A 43 -5.84 9.03 -13.16
C GLY A 43 -6.61 8.35 -14.29
N GLU A 44 -6.00 8.28 -15.47
CA GLU A 44 -6.60 7.73 -16.68
C GLU A 44 -5.74 6.63 -17.30
N GLY A 45 -6.36 5.49 -17.61
CA GLY A 45 -5.64 4.30 -18.09
C GLY A 45 -4.57 3.86 -17.09
N THR A 46 -3.32 3.90 -17.54
CA THR A 46 -2.12 3.61 -16.72
C THR A 46 -1.38 4.87 -16.25
N ASN A 47 -1.90 6.06 -16.55
CA ASN A 47 -1.33 7.32 -16.09
C ASN A 47 -1.93 7.72 -14.74
N VAL A 48 -1.08 8.11 -13.78
CA VAL A 48 -1.50 8.63 -12.48
C VAL A 48 -1.42 10.15 -12.53
N ASP A 49 -2.54 10.82 -12.23
CA ASP A 49 -2.61 12.28 -12.25
C ASP A 49 -2.43 12.87 -10.85
N LYS A 50 -2.96 12.19 -9.83
CA LYS A 50 -2.91 12.65 -8.43
C LYS A 50 -2.97 11.48 -7.45
N TYR A 51 -2.58 11.77 -6.21
CA TYR A 51 -2.72 10.86 -5.09
C TYR A 51 -3.34 11.53 -3.87
N GLU A 52 -3.92 10.72 -3.00
CA GLU A 52 -4.30 11.07 -1.63
C GLU A 52 -3.65 10.06 -0.68
N LEU A 53 -3.10 10.56 0.44
CA LEU A 53 -2.46 9.73 1.46
C LEU A 53 -2.96 10.17 2.84
N THR A 54 -3.69 9.28 3.52
CA THR A 54 -4.23 9.53 4.85
C THR A 54 -3.95 8.35 5.79
N ASP A 55 -4.01 8.58 7.09
CA ASP A 55 -4.13 7.48 8.04
C ASP A 55 -5.56 6.92 8.00
N TYR A 56 -5.87 5.96 8.86
CA TYR A 56 -7.20 5.37 8.94
C TYR A 56 -8.25 6.29 9.57
N ASP A 57 -7.81 7.34 10.25
CA ASP A 57 -8.67 8.37 10.85
C ASP A 57 -8.94 9.54 9.89
N GLY A 58 -8.32 9.52 8.70
CA GLY A 58 -8.49 10.52 7.65
C GLY A 58 -7.51 11.70 7.73
N ASN A 59 -6.54 11.68 8.63
CA ASN A 59 -5.52 12.73 8.70
C ASN A 59 -4.54 12.56 7.55
N LYS A 60 -4.23 13.67 6.86
CA LYS A 60 -3.28 13.66 5.74
C LYS A 60 -1.86 13.41 6.25
N LEU A 61 -1.14 12.50 5.60
CA LEU A 61 0.30 12.34 5.79
C LEU A 61 1.06 13.03 4.66
N ARG A 62 2.30 13.42 4.95
CA ARG A 62 3.20 14.00 3.96
C ARG A 62 4.16 12.94 3.45
N MET A 63 4.30 12.87 2.12
CA MET A 63 5.18 11.90 1.46
C MET A 63 6.65 12.03 1.89
N ASP A 64 7.12 13.22 2.25
CA ASP A 64 8.51 13.46 2.67
C ASP A 64 8.82 13.00 4.10
N GLU A 65 7.80 12.74 4.92
CA GLU A 65 7.93 12.18 6.26
C GLU A 65 8.03 10.64 6.24
N LEU A 66 7.73 10.02 5.10
CA LEU A 66 7.82 8.59 4.93
C LEU A 66 9.27 8.12 4.77
N ASN A 67 9.58 6.96 5.34
CA ASN A 67 10.88 6.34 5.20
C ASN A 67 11.08 5.72 3.80
N GLY A 68 12.29 5.19 3.55
CA GLY A 68 12.65 4.62 2.25
C GLY A 68 11.87 3.35 1.88
N TYR A 69 11.52 2.53 2.87
CA TYR A 69 10.74 1.31 2.67
C TYR A 69 9.28 1.65 2.33
N GLU A 70 8.64 2.54 3.09
CA GLU A 70 7.25 2.97 2.87
C GLU A 70 7.09 3.54 1.46
N ARG A 71 8.00 4.41 1.03
CA ARG A 71 7.95 4.99 -0.33
C ARG A 71 8.39 4.05 -1.42
N GLY A 72 9.59 3.49 -1.27
CA GLY A 72 10.29 2.77 -2.34
C GLY A 72 9.80 1.35 -2.55
N VAL A 73 9.09 0.78 -1.57
CA VAL A 73 8.53 -0.57 -1.66
C VAL A 73 7.00 -0.49 -1.63
N VAL A 74 6.40 -0.08 -0.51
CA VAL A 74 4.95 -0.19 -0.31
C VAL A 74 4.18 0.70 -1.28
N LEU A 75 4.45 2.01 -1.29
CA LEU A 75 3.72 2.94 -2.18
C LEU A 75 4.11 2.76 -3.65
N ASN A 76 5.35 2.37 -3.94
CA ASN A 76 5.78 2.06 -5.30
C ASN A 76 5.05 0.83 -5.88
N ASP A 77 4.80 -0.20 -5.08
CA ASP A 77 4.03 -1.36 -5.51
C ASP A 77 2.55 -1.00 -5.78
N CYS A 78 1.96 -0.10 -4.98
CA CYS A 78 0.64 0.46 -5.29
C CYS A 78 0.65 1.22 -6.62
N TYR A 79 1.70 1.98 -6.90
CA TYR A 79 1.87 2.67 -8.18
C TYR A 79 2.02 1.67 -9.33
N ALA A 80 2.84 0.63 -9.14
CA ALA A 80 2.98 -0.46 -10.11
C ALA A 80 1.65 -1.18 -10.38
N TYR A 81 0.80 -1.39 -9.37
CA TYR A 81 -0.54 -1.95 -9.56
C TYR A 81 -1.36 -1.07 -10.49
N PHE A 82 -1.32 0.24 -10.26
CA PHE A 82 -2.05 1.20 -11.09
C PHE A 82 -1.50 1.21 -12.53
N THR A 83 -0.19 1.24 -12.71
CA THR A 83 0.41 1.39 -14.04
C THR A 83 0.62 0.07 -14.81
N GLY A 84 0.32 -1.09 -14.22
CA GLY A 84 0.59 -2.40 -14.80
C GLY A 84 2.07 -2.83 -14.75
N GLY A 85 2.81 -2.31 -13.76
CA GLY A 85 4.21 -2.63 -13.51
C GLY A 85 4.43 -3.92 -12.71
N LYS A 86 5.70 -4.18 -12.35
CA LYS A 86 6.09 -5.30 -11.49
C LYS A 86 6.15 -4.86 -10.03
N TYR A 87 5.76 -5.77 -9.14
CA TYR A 87 5.89 -5.57 -7.70
C TYR A 87 7.29 -5.91 -7.21
N HIS A 88 7.63 -5.38 -6.04
CA HIS A 88 8.86 -5.70 -5.34
C HIS A 88 9.02 -7.21 -5.16
N SER A 89 10.23 -7.72 -5.37
CA SER A 89 10.54 -9.16 -5.33
C SER A 89 9.68 -10.04 -6.25
N ASP A 90 9.11 -9.50 -7.33
CA ASP A 90 8.24 -10.20 -8.27
C ASP A 90 7.06 -10.93 -7.57
N THR A 91 6.52 -10.34 -6.49
CA THR A 91 5.32 -10.86 -5.82
C THR A 91 4.10 -10.82 -6.74
N LYS A 92 3.05 -11.56 -6.35
CA LYS A 92 1.76 -11.57 -7.08
C LYS A 92 0.80 -10.46 -6.64
N GLU A 93 1.11 -9.79 -5.54
CA GLU A 93 0.30 -8.75 -4.94
C GLU A 93 1.19 -7.62 -4.40
N PRO A 94 0.70 -6.37 -4.37
CA PRO A 94 1.46 -5.24 -3.86
C PRO A 94 1.89 -5.45 -2.40
N CYS A 95 3.16 -5.19 -2.11
CA CYS A 95 3.69 -5.29 -0.75
C CYS A 95 2.90 -4.39 0.21
N GLY A 96 2.58 -4.91 1.39
CA GLY A 96 1.94 -4.17 2.47
C GLY A 96 0.43 -3.90 2.33
N VAL A 97 -0.18 -4.27 1.19
CA VAL A 97 -1.60 -3.97 0.91
C VAL A 97 -2.50 -5.11 1.38
N ILE A 98 -3.47 -4.79 2.24
CA ILE A 98 -4.45 -5.77 2.75
C ILE A 98 -5.79 -5.74 2.00
N LYS A 99 -6.11 -4.64 1.30
CA LYS A 99 -7.32 -4.51 0.47
C LYS A 99 -7.11 -3.47 -0.62
N ILE A 100 -7.67 -3.74 -1.80
CA ILE A 100 -7.74 -2.81 -2.93
C ILE A 100 -9.22 -2.57 -3.24
N VAL A 101 -9.60 -1.31 -3.42
CA VAL A 101 -10.92 -0.89 -3.90
C VAL A 101 -10.71 -0.07 -5.15
N GLU A 102 -11.32 -0.47 -6.25
CA GLU A 102 -11.18 0.17 -7.55
C GLU A 102 -12.54 0.64 -8.04
N ASP A 103 -12.60 1.93 -8.38
CA ASP A 103 -13.74 2.59 -9.00
C ASP A 103 -13.32 3.08 -10.39
N THR A 104 -13.93 2.52 -11.43
CA THR A 104 -13.74 2.93 -12.81
C THR A 104 -15.01 3.58 -13.35
N ASP A 105 -14.95 4.87 -13.67
CA ASP A 105 -15.95 5.48 -14.53
C ASP A 105 -15.70 5.03 -15.96
N GLU A 106 -16.47 4.03 -16.41
CA GLU A 106 -16.67 3.71 -17.83
C GLU A 106 -17.51 4.84 -18.44
N ARG A 107 -16.84 5.86 -19.00
CA ARG A 107 -17.48 6.87 -19.87
C ARG A 107 -17.09 6.61 -21.31
#